data_AF-A0A2V7XRA5-F1
#
_entry.id   AF-A0A2V7XRA5-F1
#
_cell.length_a   1.000
_cell.length_b   1.000
_cell.length_c   1.000
_cell.angle_alpha   90.00
_cell.angle_beta   90.00
_cell.angle_gamma   90.00
#
_symmetry.space_group_name_H-M   'P 1'
#
loop_
_entity.id
_entity.type
_entity.pdbx_description
1 polymer ?
#
loop_
_entity_poly.entity_id
_entity_poly.type
_entity_poly.pdbx_seq_one_letter_code
_entity_poly.pdbx_strand_id
1 'polypeptide(L)' 'MGKLGIVALCVSFWAGTALACSIPLQPTRTAFVTMVRIGSQGPLRFLVDTGATTTVIDRVVARRIGLQPSRVL' A
#
# COMPACT_ATOMS: atom_id res chain seq x y z
N MET A 1 27.06 -51.05 15.72
CA MET A 1 27.70 -49.92 16.43
C MET A 1 27.03 -48.63 15.94
N GLY A 2 26.62 -47.76 16.87
CA GLY A 2 25.45 -46.88 16.74
C GLY A 2 25.55 -45.71 15.76
N LYS A 3 24.45 -45.47 15.03
CA LYS A 3 24.17 -44.20 14.35
C LYS A 3 23.73 -43.18 15.41
N LEU A 4 24.57 -42.19 15.65
CA LEU A 4 24.26 -41.06 16.53
C LEU A 4 23.23 -40.16 15.82
N GLY A 5 22.02 -40.10 16.35
CA GLY A 5 21.02 -39.12 15.95
C GLY A 5 21.32 -37.78 16.62
N ILE A 6 21.28 -36.70 15.84
CA ILE A 6 21.07 -35.35 16.35
C ILE A 6 19.77 -34.87 15.71
N VAL A 7 18.70 -34.89 16.51
CA VAL A 7 17.49 -34.13 16.25
C VAL A 7 17.79 -32.71 16.69
N ALA A 8 18.10 -31.82 15.74
CA ALA A 8 18.17 -30.40 15.98
C ALA A 8 16.76 -29.81 15.84
N LEU A 9 16.07 -29.66 16.96
CA LEU A 9 14.87 -28.84 17.11
C LEU A 9 15.27 -27.51 17.74
N CYS A 10 14.51 -26.45 17.44
CA CYS A 10 14.51 -25.09 18.00
C CYS A 10 15.53 -24.12 17.36
N VAL A 11 15.17 -22.96 16.80
CA VAL A 11 13.94 -22.16 16.84
C VAL A 11 13.91 -21.40 15.51
N SER A 12 12.84 -21.51 14.72
CA SER A 12 12.68 -20.64 13.54
C SER A 12 12.36 -19.23 14.03
N PHE A 13 13.39 -18.42 14.26
CA PHE A 13 13.27 -16.98 14.42
C PHE A 13 12.70 -16.42 13.12
N TRP A 14 11.40 -16.09 13.09
CA TRP A 14 10.88 -15.15 12.12
C TRP A 14 11.42 -13.77 12.48
N ALA A 15 12.65 -13.50 12.07
CA ALA A 15 13.13 -12.13 11.96
C ALA A 15 12.37 -11.49 10.79
N GLY A 16 11.17 -11.01 11.07
CA GLY A 16 10.43 -10.15 10.16
C GLY A 16 11.21 -8.87 9.99
N THR A 17 12.07 -8.80 8.98
CA THR A 17 12.66 -7.54 8.55
C THR A 17 11.51 -6.69 8.02
N ALA A 18 11.13 -5.66 8.77
CA ALA A 18 10.33 -4.59 8.21
C ALA A 18 11.19 -3.98 7.08
N LEU A 19 10.90 -4.37 5.84
CA LEU A 19 11.50 -3.72 4.68
C LEU A 19 11.03 -2.28 4.72
N ALA A 20 11.95 -1.36 5.02
CA ALA A 20 11.70 0.05 4.86
C ALA A 20 11.39 0.29 3.38
N CYS A 21 10.11 0.46 3.06
CA CYS A 21 9.63 0.76 1.73
C CYS A 21 9.49 2.28 1.62
N SER A 22 10.31 2.90 0.78
CA SER A 22 10.17 4.31 0.47
C SER A 22 9.04 4.51 -0.55
N ILE A 23 8.12 5.43 -0.23
CA ILE A 23 7.10 5.87 -1.19
C ILE A 23 7.69 7.04 -1.98
N PRO A 24 7.84 6.92 -3.32
CA PRO A 24 8.39 8.01 -4.11
C PRO A 24 7.41 9.19 -4.15
N LEU A 25 7.85 10.34 -3.64
CA LEU A 25 7.11 11.60 -3.71
C LEU A 25 7.68 12.45 -4.84
N GLN A 26 6.79 12.97 -5.68
CA GLN A 26 7.12 13.96 -6.70
C GLN A 26 6.67 15.34 -6.19
N PRO A 27 7.59 16.30 -6.02
CA PRO A 27 7.20 17.65 -5.66
C PRO A 27 6.48 18.34 -6.82
N THR A 28 5.54 19.20 -6.47
CA THR A 28 4.93 20.21 -7.34
C THR A 28 5.24 21.59 -6.77
N ARG A 29 4.66 22.66 -7.33
CA ARG A 29 4.87 24.01 -6.78
C ARG A 29 4.37 24.16 -5.34
N THR A 30 3.33 23.43 -4.94
CA THR A 30 2.61 23.66 -3.68
C THR A 30 2.28 22.38 -2.91
N ALA A 31 2.61 21.20 -3.43
CA ALA A 31 2.21 19.92 -2.86
C ALA A 31 3.16 18.79 -3.28
N PHE A 32 3.02 17.63 -2.63
CA PHE A 32 3.62 16.38 -3.08
C PHE A 32 2.56 15.49 -3.71
N VAL A 33 2.95 14.73 -4.72
CA VAL A 33 2.13 13.68 -5.29
C VAL A 33 2.87 12.35 -5.29
N THR A 34 2.13 11.25 -5.33
CA THR A 34 2.67 9.92 -5.56
C THR A 34 1.79 9.11 -6.50
N MET A 35 2.33 8.04 -7.06
CA MET A 35 1.60 7.15 -7.96
C MET A 35 0.98 6.02 -7.16
N VAL A 36 -0.35 5.87 -7.25
CA VAL A 36 -1.15 4.89 -6.51
C VAL A 36 -1.86 3.96 -7.48
N ARG A 37 -1.98 2.68 -7.13
CA ARG A 37 -2.89 1.73 -7.78
C ARG A 37 -4.07 1.45 -6.85
N ILE A 38 -5.29 1.47 -7.38
CA ILE A 38 -6.50 1.08 -6.65
C ILE A 38 -7.02 -0.21 -7.30
N GLY A 39 -6.88 -1.32 -6.59
CA GLY A 39 -7.11 -2.65 -7.19
C GLY A 39 -6.23 -2.87 -8.42
N SER A 40 -6.85 -3.23 -9.55
CA SER A 40 -6.17 -3.39 -10.84
C SER A 40 -5.94 -2.08 -11.61
N GLN A 41 -6.46 -0.95 -11.11
CA GLN A 41 -6.49 0.32 -11.85
C GLN A 41 -5.32 1.23 -11.46
N GLY A 42 -4.71 1.87 -12.46
CA GLY A 42 -3.61 2.82 -12.28
C GLY A 42 -2.46 2.61 -13.28
N PRO A 43 -1.32 3.30 -13.08
CA PRO A 43 -1.03 4.17 -11.94
C PRO A 43 -1.80 5.50 -12.01
N LEU A 44 -2.34 5.95 -10.88
CA LEU A 44 -3.09 7.20 -10.70
C LEU A 44 -2.26 8.18 -9.88
N ARG A 45 -2.32 9.46 -10.21
CA ARG A 45 -1.53 10.50 -9.55
C ARG A 45 -2.33 11.09 -8.38
N PHE A 46 -1.91 10.79 -7.15
CA PHE A 46 -2.58 11.23 -5.93
C PHE A 46 -1.80 12.35 -5.25
N LEU A 47 -2.50 13.37 -4.79
CA LEU A 47 -1.96 14.38 -3.90
C LEU A 47 -1.83 13.81 -2.49
N VAL A 48 -0.71 14.07 -1.82
CA VAL A 48 -0.53 13.74 -0.40
C VAL A 48 -1.09 14.89 0.41
N ASP A 49 -2.29 14.70 0.97
CA ASP A 49 -3.04 15.72 1.71
C ASP A 49 -3.09 15.38 3.20
N THR A 50 -2.31 16.06 4.03
CA THR A 50 -2.33 15.87 5.49
C THR A 50 -3.59 16.48 6.14
N GLY A 51 -4.35 17.32 5.43
CA GLY A 51 -5.61 17.90 5.90
C GLY A 51 -6.84 17.02 5.66
N ALA A 52 -6.69 15.95 4.88
CA ALA A 52 -7.78 15.02 4.57
C ALA A 52 -7.80 13.84 5.54
N THR A 53 -8.96 13.57 6.16
CA THR A 53 -9.17 12.37 7.00
C THR A 53 -9.63 11.15 6.18
N THR A 54 -10.02 11.36 4.93
CA THR A 54 -10.43 10.31 3.98
C THR A 54 -9.81 10.55 2.62
N THR A 55 -9.56 9.47 1.88
CA THR A 55 -9.16 9.55 0.48
C THR A 55 -10.32 10.06 -0.36
N VAL A 56 -10.06 11.10 -1.15
CA VAL A 56 -11.01 11.64 -2.12
C VAL A 56 -10.53 11.30 -3.53
N ILE A 57 -11.45 10.87 -4.38
CA ILE A 57 -11.23 10.62 -5.80
C ILE A 57 -12.26 11.38 -6.62
N ASP A 58 -11.89 11.82 -7.82
CA ASP A 58 -12.84 12.44 -8.73
C ASP A 58 -13.84 11.40 -9.31
N ARG A 59 -14.94 11.89 -9.87
CA ARG A 59 -15.99 11.02 -10.43
C ARG A 59 -15.53 10.18 -11.63
N VAL A 60 -14.53 10.64 -12.39
CA VAL A 60 -13.96 9.90 -13.52
C VAL A 60 -13.20 8.68 -13.00
N VAL A 61 -12.36 8.87 -11.99
CA VAL A 61 -11.63 7.79 -11.30
C VAL A 61 -12.62 6.83 -10.66
N ALA A 62 -13.62 7.32 -9.91
CA ALA A 62 -14.63 6.48 -9.27
C ALA A 62 -15.32 5.55 -10.28
N ARG A 63 -15.79 6.08 -11.43
CA ARG A 63 -16.38 5.28 -12.50
C ARG A 63 -15.39 4.28 -13.10
N ARG A 64 -14.14 4.69 -13.35
CA ARG A 64 -13.09 3.83 -13.90
C ARG A 64 -12.82 2.62 -12.99
N ILE A 65 -12.95 2.80 -11.68
CA ILE A 65 -12.74 1.73 -10.70
C ILE A 65 -14.04 1.01 -10.29
N GLY A 66 -15.16 1.28 -10.96
CA GLY A 66 -16.43 0.61 -10.72
C GLY A 66 -17.18 1.05 -9.46
N LEU A 67 -16.80 2.18 -8.85
CA LEU A 67 -17.51 2.74 -7.71
C LEU A 67 -18.69 3.60 -8.17
N GLN A 68 -19.84 3.39 -7.53
CA GLN A 68 -21.01 4.24 -7.65
C GLN A 68 -21.09 5.17 -6.45
N PRO A 69 -21.52 6.44 -6.62
CA PRO A 69 -21.80 7.30 -5.49
C PRO A 69 -22.86 6.64 -4.61
N SER A 70 -22.59 6.51 -3.30
CA SER A 70 -23.64 6.13 -2.37
C SER A 70 -24.68 7.26 -2.33
N ARG A 71 -25.96 6.90 -2.49
CA ARG A 71 -27.05 7.83 -2.18
C ARG A 71 -27.12 7.90 -0.66
N VAL A 72 -26.57 8.95 -0.07
CA VAL A 72 -26.87 9.28 1.32
C VAL A 72 -28.32 9.76 1.32
N LEU A 73 -29.21 8.94 1.89
CA LEU A 73 -30.61 9.30 2.15
C LEU A 73 -30.68 10.28 3.31
#